data_AF-A0A4V1J4S9-F1
#
_entry.id   AF-A0A4V1J4S9-F1
#
_cell.length_a   1.000
_cell.length_b   1.000
_cell.length_c   1.000
_cell.angle_alpha   90.00
_cell.angle_beta   90.00
_cell.angle_gamma   90.00
#
_symmetry.space_group_name_H-M   'P 1'
#
loop_
_entity.id
_entity.type
_entity.pdbx_description
1 polymer ?
#
loop_
_entity_poly.entity_id
_entity_poly.type
_entity_poly.pdbx_seq_one_letter_code
_entity_poly.pdbx_strand_id
1 'polypeptide(L)'
;MSSPAQALKAKTLVLKPKTAKSAPVTPVMIVALDDTPTNLSALAKQLGLKEMRFANEDLLKSFFQVSKDEVTPFVLSNVAEDQRSNVILVVDSALARLAGESTLSFPAPGMPAPV
;
A
#
# COMPACT_ATOMS: atom_id res chain seq x y z
N MET A 1 -20.48 27.53 1.74
CA MET A 1 -19.49 26.49 1.47
C MET A 1 -19.41 25.61 2.70
N SER A 2 -20.06 24.45 2.68
CA SER A 2 -19.99 23.44 3.73
C SER A 2 -18.53 23.02 3.89
N SER A 3 -18.00 23.02 5.13
CA SER A 3 -16.71 22.39 5.40
C SER A 3 -16.74 20.97 4.82
N PRO A 4 -15.71 20.53 4.08
CA PRO A 4 -15.68 19.15 3.63
C PRO A 4 -15.76 18.27 4.88
N ALA A 5 -16.62 17.25 4.82
CA ALA A 5 -16.65 16.19 5.82
C ALA A 5 -15.20 15.76 6.10
N GLN A 6 -14.83 15.69 7.37
CA GLN A 6 -13.47 15.43 7.82
C GLN A 6 -12.95 14.14 7.13
N ALA A 7 -12.02 14.29 6.19
CA ALA A 7 -11.53 13.17 5.41
C ALA A 7 -10.80 12.18 6.33
N LEU A 8 -11.08 10.89 6.16
CA LEU A 8 -10.40 9.84 6.90
C LEU A 8 -9.02 9.62 6.29
N LYS A 9 -7.98 9.74 7.11
CA LYS A 9 -6.60 9.50 6.65
C LYS A 9 -6.41 8.02 6.38
N ALA A 10 -5.85 7.72 5.22
CA ALA A 10 -5.48 6.38 4.81
C ALA A 10 -4.00 6.33 4.47
N LYS A 11 -3.38 5.18 4.75
CA LYS A 11 -1.97 4.90 4.46
C LYS A 11 -1.85 3.80 3.43
N THR A 12 -0.73 3.84 2.70
CA THR A 12 -0.34 2.79 1.77
C THR A 12 1.02 2.25 2.16
N LEU A 13 1.12 0.94 2.32
CA LEU A 13 2.38 0.26 2.60
C LEU A 13 2.69 -0.67 1.43
N VAL A 14 3.95 -0.70 1.00
CA VAL A 14 4.42 -1.69 0.03
C VAL A 14 5.46 -2.58 0.69
N LEU A 15 5.21 -3.88 0.64
CA LEU A 15 6.07 -4.91 1.20
C LEU A 15 6.63 -5.80 0.09
N LYS A 16 7.84 -6.30 0.34
CA LYS A 16 8.50 -7.32 -0.44
C LYS A 16 8.47 -8.64 0.33
N PRO A 17 7.70 -9.64 -0.12
CA PRO A 17 7.77 -10.99 0.43
C PRO A 17 9.13 -11.63 0.20
N LYS A 18 9.52 -12.54 1.10
CA LYS A 18 10.69 -13.38 0.94
C LYS A 18 10.37 -14.53 -0.02
N THR A 19 10.75 -14.35 -1.28
CA THR A 19 10.58 -15.34 -2.35
C THR A 19 11.92 -16.00 -2.73
N ALA A 20 11.87 -17.09 -3.49
CA ALA A 20 13.06 -17.70 -4.07
C ALA A 20 13.70 -16.76 -5.11
N LYS A 21 15.02 -16.88 -5.33
CA LYS A 21 15.77 -15.98 -6.24
C LYS A 21 15.24 -15.94 -7.68
N SER A 22 14.57 -17.00 -8.14
CA SER A 22 14.00 -17.13 -9.48
C SER A 22 12.51 -16.80 -9.56
N ALA A 23 11.85 -16.54 -8.43
CA ALA A 23 10.44 -16.23 -8.41
C ALA A 23 10.21 -14.80 -8.93
N PRO A 24 9.07 -14.54 -9.61
CA PRO A 24 8.66 -13.18 -9.95
C PRO A 24 8.65 -12.28 -8.72
N VAL A 25 8.90 -10.99 -8.95
CA VAL A 25 8.73 -9.98 -7.91
C VAL A 25 7.23 -9.82 -7.66
N THR A 26 6.78 -10.14 -6.44
CA THR A 26 5.36 -10.09 -6.06
C THR A 26 5.17 -9.13 -4.88
N PRO A 27 5.15 -7.80 -5.11
CA PRO A 27 4.93 -6.85 -4.04
C PRO A 27 3.55 -7.03 -3.41
N VAL A 28 3.47 -6.81 -2.10
CA VAL A 28 2.19 -6.74 -1.38
C VAL A 28 1.92 -5.29 -1.06
N MET A 29 0.87 -4.73 -1.64
CA MET A 29 0.39 -3.38 -1.36
C MET A 29 -0.76 -3.45 -0.36
N ILE A 30 -0.67 -2.69 0.73
CA ILE A 30 -1.69 -2.63 1.77
C ILE A 30 -2.28 -1.22 1.78
N VAL A 31 -3.60 -1.13 1.71
CA VAL A 31 -4.37 0.11 1.87
C VAL A 31 -5.21 -0.02 3.12
N ALA A 32 -5.00 0.87 4.08
CA ALA A 32 -5.68 0.86 5.38
C ALA A 32 -5.93 2.28 5.89
N LEU A 33 -6.76 2.42 6.92
CA LEU A 33 -6.82 3.67 7.69
C LEU A 33 -5.46 3.92 8.36
N ASP A 34 -5.11 5.20 8.53
CA ASP A 34 -3.81 5.61 9.05
C ASP A 34 -3.53 4.99 10.44
N ASP A 35 -4.54 4.96 11.31
CA ASP A 35 -4.45 4.41 12.66
C ASP A 35 -4.58 2.88 12.73
N THR A 36 -4.89 2.18 11.62
CA THR A 36 -5.01 0.71 11.65
C THR A 36 -3.65 0.08 11.94
N PRO A 37 -3.47 -0.67 13.04
CA PRO A 37 -2.22 -1.41 13.26
C PRO A 37 -2.09 -2.56 12.25
N THR A 38 -0.96 -2.63 11.54
CA THR A 38 -0.73 -3.65 10.50
C THR A 38 0.25 -4.71 11.00
N ASN A 39 -0.25 -5.87 11.42
CA ASN A 39 0.60 -7.00 11.82
C ASN A 39 1.12 -7.77 10.60
N LEU A 40 2.36 -7.49 10.20
CA LEU A 40 2.98 -8.08 9.01
C LEU A 40 3.15 -9.61 9.11
N SER A 41 3.40 -10.14 10.31
CA SER A 41 3.58 -11.58 10.53
C SER A 41 2.26 -12.34 10.37
N ALA A 42 1.20 -11.84 10.99
CA ALA A 42 -0.14 -12.41 10.83
C ALA A 42 -0.62 -12.34 9.37
N LEU A 43 -0.40 -11.19 8.72
CA LEU A 43 -0.76 -11.01 7.32
C LEU A 43 0.04 -11.94 6.39
N ALA A 44 1.35 -12.10 6.61
CA ALA A 44 2.18 -13.02 5.83
C ALA A 44 1.61 -14.44 5.90
N LYS A 45 1.28 -14.91 7.11
CA LYS A 45 0.67 -16.23 7.33
C LYS A 45 -0.67 -16.37 6.61
N GLN A 46 -1.53 -15.35 6.65
CA GLN A 46 -2.83 -15.36 5.97
C GLN A 46 -2.68 -15.43 4.44
N LEU A 47 -1.65 -14.79 3.89
CA LEU A 47 -1.33 -14.83 2.46
C LEU A 47 -0.52 -16.06 2.02
N GLY A 48 -0.20 -16.98 2.95
CA GLY A 48 0.65 -18.14 2.65
C GLY A 48 2.13 -17.78 2.39
N LEU A 49 2.58 -16.61 2.84
CA LEU A 49 3.93 -16.09 2.68
C LEU A 49 4.76 -16.38 3.94
N LYS A 50 6.07 -16.63 3.76
CA LYS A 50 6.98 -16.88 4.89
C LYS A 50 7.20 -15.63 5.74
N GLU A 51 7.65 -14.56 5.10
CA GLU A 51 8.06 -13.31 5.73
C GLU A 51 7.88 -12.17 4.73
N MET A 52 7.57 -10.98 5.22
CA MET A 52 7.48 -9.76 4.42
C MET A 52 8.28 -8.64 5.08
N ARG A 53 9.00 -7.87 4.27
CA ARG A 53 9.73 -6.68 4.71
C ARG A 53 9.27 -5.47 3.91
N PHE A 54 9.46 -4.25 4.42
CA PHE A 54 9.19 -3.05 3.63
C PHE A 54 9.97 -3.08 2.31
N ALA A 55 9.32 -2.62 1.24
CA ALA A 55 9.97 -2.40 -0.04
C ALA A 55 11.12 -1.42 0.13
N ASN A 56 12.29 -1.77 -0.41
CA ASN A 56 13.43 -0.85 -0.47
C ASN A 56 13.28 0.10 -1.66
N GLU A 57 14.10 1.16 -1.70
CA GLU A 57 14.07 2.14 -2.78
C GLU A 57 14.23 1.51 -4.16
N ASP A 58 15.10 0.51 -4.31
CA ASP A 58 15.30 -0.15 -5.60
C ASP A 58 14.00 -0.76 -6.14
N LEU A 59 13.23 -1.44 -5.28
CA LEU A 59 11.95 -2.00 -5.67
C LEU A 59 10.93 -0.91 -5.98
N LEU A 60 10.85 0.13 -5.15
CA LEU A 60 9.89 1.23 -5.37
C LEU A 60 10.17 1.97 -6.69
N LYS A 61 11.43 2.28 -6.97
CA LYS A 61 11.85 2.96 -8.20
C LYS A 61 11.68 2.08 -9.43
N SER A 62 12.09 0.82 -9.38
CA SER A 62 12.05 -0.07 -10.56
C SER A 62 10.65 -0.60 -10.88
N PHE A 63 9.80 -0.84 -9.88
CA PHE A 63 8.49 -1.49 -10.07
C PHE A 63 7.33 -0.48 -10.05
N PHE A 64 7.40 0.54 -9.20
CA PHE A 64 6.34 1.53 -9.01
C PHE A 64 6.71 2.94 -9.51
N GLN A 65 7.95 3.15 -9.94
CA GLN A 65 8.45 4.44 -10.44
C GLN A 65 8.27 5.60 -9.45
N VAL A 66 8.42 5.32 -8.16
CA VAL A 66 8.26 6.32 -7.07
C VAL A 66 9.36 6.20 -6.03
N SER A 67 9.55 7.27 -5.27
CA SER A 67 10.34 7.26 -4.03
C SER A 67 9.49 6.80 -2.83
N LYS A 68 10.14 6.64 -1.66
CA LYS A 68 9.49 6.18 -0.43
C LYS A 68 8.36 7.10 0.05
N ASP A 69 8.51 8.40 -0.16
CA ASP A 69 7.57 9.42 0.33
C ASP A 69 6.41 9.68 -0.65
N GLU A 70 6.36 8.93 -1.76
CA GLU A 70 5.37 9.08 -2.82
C GLU A 70 4.44 7.86 -2.93
N VAL A 71 4.55 6.92 -1.99
CA VAL A 71 3.75 5.70 -1.98
C VAL A 71 2.29 6.03 -1.62
N THR A 72 1.42 5.88 -2.62
CA THR A 72 -0.04 5.95 -2.51
C THR A 72 -0.66 4.75 -3.24
N PRO A 73 -1.97 4.46 -3.13
CA PRO A 73 -2.55 3.34 -3.88
C PRO A 73 -2.53 3.56 -5.39
N PHE A 74 -2.46 4.82 -5.81
CA PHE A 74 -2.53 5.20 -7.22
C PHE A 74 -1.23 4.90 -7.99
N VAL A 75 -0.12 4.64 -7.29
CA VAL A 75 1.15 4.25 -7.94
C VAL A 75 1.04 2.92 -8.71
N LEU A 76 -0.04 2.15 -8.50
CA LEU A 76 -0.37 1.00 -9.34
C LEU A 76 -0.54 1.36 -10.83
N SER A 77 -0.87 2.62 -11.16
CA SER A 77 -0.92 3.08 -12.55
C SER A 77 0.44 3.09 -13.23
N ASN A 78 1.52 3.24 -12.46
CA ASN A 78 2.89 3.27 -12.97
C ASN A 78 3.44 1.87 -13.24
N VAL A 79 2.80 0.82 -12.69
CA VAL A 79 3.20 -0.56 -12.87
C VAL A 79 2.86 -1.00 -14.29
N ALA A 80 3.84 -1.59 -14.96
CA ALA A 80 3.68 -2.17 -16.30
C ALA A 80 2.54 -3.19 -16.32
N GLU A 81 1.77 -3.21 -17.40
CA GLU A 81 0.52 -3.98 -17.50
C GLU A 81 0.73 -5.49 -17.28
N ASP A 82 1.82 -6.03 -17.84
CA ASP A 82 2.26 -7.42 -17.71
C ASP A 82 2.72 -7.79 -16.28
N GLN A 83 3.08 -6.80 -15.47
CA GLN A 83 3.51 -6.99 -14.08
C GLN A 83 2.42 -6.70 -13.06
N ARG A 84 1.33 -6.02 -13.45
CA ARG A 84 0.28 -5.58 -12.53
C ARG A 84 -0.41 -6.75 -11.82
N SER A 85 -0.56 -7.88 -12.51
CA SER A 85 -1.10 -9.13 -11.94
C SER A 85 -0.21 -9.76 -10.86
N ASN A 86 1.07 -9.36 -10.76
CA ASN A 86 1.99 -9.82 -9.72
C ASN A 86 1.85 -9.03 -8.42
N VAL A 87 1.03 -7.98 -8.36
CA VAL A 87 0.82 -7.23 -7.12
C VAL A 87 -0.32 -7.84 -6.33
N ILE A 88 -0.06 -8.19 -5.08
CA ILE A 88 -1.10 -8.57 -4.13
C ILE A 88 -1.63 -7.29 -3.47
N LEU A 89 -2.86 -6.90 -3.80
CA LEU A 89 -3.54 -5.77 -3.16
C LEU A 89 -4.34 -6.25 -1.96
N VAL A 90 -4.02 -5.72 -0.78
CA VAL A 90 -4.73 -5.95 0.47
C VAL A 90 -5.46 -4.67 0.85
N VAL A 91 -6.78 -4.73 0.94
CA VAL A 91 -7.61 -3.64 1.44
C VAL A 91 -8.10 -4.00 2.84
N ASP A 92 -7.82 -3.15 3.82
CA ASP A 92 -8.29 -3.33 5.18
C ASP A 92 -9.84 -3.37 5.23
N SER A 93 -10.38 -4.36 5.93
CA SER A 93 -11.82 -4.51 6.14
C SER A 93 -12.46 -3.29 6.81
N ALA A 94 -11.71 -2.50 7.59
CA ALA A 94 -12.22 -1.26 8.17
C ALA A 94 -12.63 -0.25 7.07
N LEU A 95 -11.87 -0.17 5.97
CA LEU A 95 -12.22 0.65 4.81
C LEU A 95 -13.47 0.12 4.11
N ALA A 96 -13.58 -1.21 3.96
CA ALA A 96 -14.74 -1.84 3.32
C ALA A 96 -16.04 -1.73 4.14
N ARG A 97 -15.93 -1.39 5.43
CA ARG A 97 -17.06 -1.24 6.36
C ARG A 97 -17.46 0.21 6.60
N LEU A 98 -16.79 1.17 5.95
CA LEU A 98 -17.20 2.57 6.03
C LEU A 98 -18.63 2.73 5.50
N ALA A 99 -19.47 3.40 6.28
CA ALA A 99 -20.87 3.61 5.94
C ALA A 99 -21.04 4.90 5.14
N GLY A 100 -21.98 4.87 4.18
CA GLY A 100 -22.33 6.03 3.37
C GLY A 100 -21.17 6.54 2.50
N GLU A 101 -21.23 7.82 2.15
CA GLU A 101 -20.17 8.50 1.41
C GLU A 101 -19.08 8.94 2.39
N SER A 102 -17.96 8.24 2.37
CA SER A 102 -16.77 8.59 3.16
C SER A 102 -15.65 9.07 2.23
N THR A 103 -15.06 10.21 2.55
CA THR A 103 -13.89 10.74 1.84
C THR A 103 -12.61 10.21 2.48
N LEU A 104 -11.76 9.54 1.69
CA LEU A 104 -10.42 9.15 2.11
C LEU A 104 -9.38 10.16 1.63
N SER A 105 -8.41 10.50 2.49
CA SER A 105 -7.23 11.28 2.10
C SER A 105 -5.99 10.40 2.13
N PHE A 106 -5.23 10.41 1.04
CA PHE A 106 -3.90 9.80 0.95
C PHE A 106 -2.83 10.89 0.97
N PRO A 107 -1.62 10.62 1.50
CA PRO A 107 -0.52 11.57 1.42
C PRO A 107 -0.22 11.92 -0.04
N ALA A 108 -0.03 13.21 -0.32
CA ALA A 108 0.39 13.64 -1.64
C ALA A 108 1.88 13.27 -1.85
N PRO A 109 2.26 12.82 -3.06
CA PRO A 109 3.67 12.64 -3.42
C PRO A 109 4.50 13.88 -3.06
N GLY A 110 5.54 13.71 -2.24
CA GLY A 110 6.45 14.78 -1.84
C GLY A 110 5.97 15.68 -0.69
N MET A 111 4.89 15.33 0.01
CA MET A 111 4.49 16.01 1.23
C MET A 111 5.17 15.36 2.45
N PRO A 112 5.94 16.11 3.27
CA PRO A 112 6.60 15.53 4.44
C PRO A 112 5.57 14.98 5.44
N ALA A 113 5.91 13.88 6.11
CA ALA A 113 5.09 13.34 7.18
C ALA A 113 4.82 14.45 8.23
N PRO A 114 3.57 14.59 8.71
CA PRO A 114 3.27 15.59 9.74
C PRO A 114 4.11 15.30 11.00
N VAL A 115 4.77 16.35 11.49
CA VAL A 115 5.53 16.36 12.76
C VAL A 115 4.64 16.26 13.98
#